data_AF-A0A7J8H5X3-F1
#
_entry.id   AF-A0A7J8H5X3-F1
#
_cell.length_a   1.000
_cell.length_b   1.000
_cell.length_c   1.000
_cell.angle_alpha   90.00
_cell.angle_beta   90.00
_cell.angle_gamma   90.00
#
_symmetry.space_group_name_H-M   'P 1'
#
loop_
_entity.id
_entity.type
_entity.pdbx_description
1 polymer ?
#
loop_
_entity_poly.entity_id
_entity_poly.type
_entity_poly.pdbx_seq_one_letter_code
_entity_poly.pdbx_strand_id
1 'polypeptide(L)'
;MEPGAVVDAVETGKEDVIMEALRTYNRENFQSFTFDDAQQENRKRLAELLVSVLEQGLPPSHRVTWLQSIRILSRDSSCLDTFTSSQSLQALARHAGISISEGSVPEPLDMDVVLESLKCLCNLVLSSPVAQMLAAEARLVHFAWTCARSCFRSCRACAC
;
A
#
# COMPACT_ATOMS: atom_id res chain seq x y z
N MET A 1 4.45 5.63 -18.37
CA MET A 1 5.87 5.44 -18.13
C MET A 1 6.11 3.97 -17.93
N GLU A 2 7.08 3.41 -18.65
CA GLU A 2 7.43 1.99 -18.53
C GLU A 2 8.02 1.67 -17.14
N PRO A 3 7.76 0.48 -16.57
CA PRO A 3 8.27 0.10 -15.26
C PRO A 3 9.79 0.22 -15.14
N GLY A 4 10.54 -0.13 -16.20
CA GLY A 4 12.01 -0.03 -16.20
C GLY A 4 12.52 1.40 -15.97
N ALA A 5 11.91 2.39 -16.61
CA ALA A 5 12.29 3.79 -16.42
C ALA A 5 11.94 4.29 -15.00
N VAL A 6 10.90 3.73 -14.37
CA VAL A 6 10.56 4.02 -12.97
C VAL A 6 11.58 3.38 -12.03
N VAL A 7 12.02 2.15 -12.31
CA VAL A 7 13.10 1.48 -11.56
C VAL A 7 14.35 2.34 -11.57
N ASP A 8 14.82 2.76 -12.75
CA ASP A 8 16.02 3.60 -12.88
C ASP A 8 15.91 4.88 -12.05
N ALA A 9 14.73 5.53 -12.09
CA ALA A 9 14.45 6.72 -11.30
C ALA A 9 14.47 6.45 -9.80
N VAL A 10 13.86 5.35 -9.33
CA VAL A 10 13.81 4.99 -7.90
C VAL A 10 15.19 4.61 -7.36
N GLU A 11 16.04 3.97 -8.15
CA GLU A 11 17.38 3.55 -7.72
C GLU A 11 18.41 4.68 -7.69
N THR A 12 18.34 5.61 -8.65
CA THR A 12 19.42 6.60 -8.88
C THR A 12 18.96 8.05 -8.82
N GLY A 13 17.64 8.28 -8.89
CA GLY A 13 17.05 9.59 -8.97
C GLY A 13 17.09 10.36 -7.65
N LYS A 14 16.97 11.67 -7.77
CA LYS A 14 16.65 12.55 -6.64
C LYS A 14 15.15 12.48 -6.36
N GLU A 15 14.75 12.92 -5.17
CA GLU A 15 13.35 12.87 -4.71
C GLU A 15 12.35 13.44 -5.74
N ASP A 16 12.65 14.59 -6.36
CA ASP A 16 11.81 15.21 -7.39
C ASP A 16 11.61 14.32 -8.62
N VAL A 17 12.69 13.68 -9.08
CA VAL A 17 12.68 12.76 -10.23
C VAL A 17 11.92 11.48 -9.91
N ILE A 18 12.16 10.89 -8.72
CA ILE A 18 11.45 9.71 -8.24
C ILE A 18 9.94 9.99 -8.20
N MET A 19 9.56 11.13 -7.63
CA MET A 19 8.17 11.50 -7.46
C MET A 19 7.47 11.77 -8.78
N GLU A 20 8.14 12.40 -9.74
CA GLU A 20 7.56 12.60 -11.06
C GLU A 20 7.39 11.28 -11.82
N ALA A 21 8.36 10.37 -11.71
CA ALA A 21 8.28 9.05 -12.32
C ALA A 21 7.10 8.23 -11.75
N LEU A 22 6.98 8.17 -10.42
CA LEU A 22 5.88 7.46 -9.75
C LEU A 22 4.51 8.09 -10.05
N ARG A 23 4.39 9.43 -10.07
CA ARG A 23 3.12 10.10 -10.43
C ARG A 23 2.71 9.80 -11.86
N THR A 24 3.67 9.83 -12.79
CA THR A 24 3.42 9.53 -14.21
C THR A 24 3.00 8.07 -14.38
N TYR A 25 3.74 7.15 -13.76
CA TYR A 25 3.40 5.73 -13.73
C TYR A 25 1.99 5.48 -13.18
N ASN A 26 1.65 6.11 -12.04
CA ASN A 26 0.35 5.96 -11.41
C ASN A 26 -0.78 6.49 -12.29
N ARG A 27 -0.59 7.66 -12.91
CA ARG A 27 -1.59 8.26 -13.80
C ARG A 27 -1.92 7.38 -14.99
N GLU A 28 -0.92 6.70 -15.54
CA GLU A 28 -1.11 5.84 -16.70
C GLU A 28 -1.67 4.46 -16.32
N ASN A 29 -1.36 3.96 -15.12
CA ASN A 29 -1.69 2.59 -14.72
C ASN A 29 -2.79 2.45 -13.65
N PHE A 30 -3.42 3.55 -13.19
CA PHE A 30 -4.39 3.48 -12.09
C PHE A 30 -5.61 2.57 -12.37
N GLN A 31 -6.01 2.42 -13.63
CA GLN A 31 -7.09 1.54 -14.10
C GLN A 31 -6.58 0.22 -14.71
N SER A 32 -5.27 -0.01 -14.72
CA SER A 32 -4.72 -1.25 -15.27
C SER A 32 -5.04 -2.43 -14.36
N PHE A 33 -5.55 -3.49 -14.97
CA PHE A 33 -5.77 -4.82 -14.38
C PHE A 33 -5.08 -5.93 -15.17
N THR A 34 -4.55 -5.59 -16.35
CA THR A 34 -3.77 -6.48 -17.22
C THR A 34 -2.38 -5.88 -17.37
N PHE A 35 -1.36 -6.72 -17.30
CA PHE A 35 0.03 -6.28 -17.36
C PHE A 35 0.78 -7.08 -18.42
N ASP A 36 1.69 -6.42 -19.14
CA ASP A 36 2.48 -7.04 -20.20
C ASP A 36 3.55 -7.97 -19.61
N ASP A 37 3.57 -9.23 -20.03
CA ASP A 37 4.57 -10.22 -19.59
C ASP A 37 6.00 -9.79 -19.95
N ALA A 38 6.18 -9.02 -21.02
CA ALA A 38 7.50 -8.51 -21.41
C ALA A 38 8.13 -7.56 -20.37
N GLN A 39 7.29 -6.88 -19.58
CA GLN A 39 7.72 -5.95 -18.53
C GLN A 39 7.70 -6.57 -17.12
N GLN A 40 7.43 -7.87 -17.01
CA GLN A 40 7.25 -8.54 -15.71
C GLN A 40 8.44 -8.37 -14.77
N GLU A 41 9.65 -8.60 -15.26
CA GLU A 41 10.86 -8.54 -14.41
C GLU A 41 11.12 -7.11 -13.92
N ASN A 42 10.86 -6.10 -14.75
CA ASN A 42 10.94 -4.70 -14.34
C ASN A 42 9.90 -4.36 -13.25
N ARG A 43 8.68 -4.92 -13.34
CA ARG A 43 7.65 -4.72 -12.31
C ARG A 43 7.98 -5.41 -11.00
N LYS A 44 8.55 -6.62 -11.04
CA LYS A 44 9.06 -7.30 -9.84
C LYS A 44 10.16 -6.49 -9.18
N ARG A 45 11.12 -6.00 -9.97
CA ARG A 45 12.19 -5.14 -9.46
C ARG A 45 11.64 -3.86 -8.82
N LEU A 46 10.67 -3.22 -9.47
CA LEU A 46 9.99 -2.05 -8.91
C LEU A 46 9.27 -2.41 -7.60
N ALA A 47 8.57 -3.54 -7.54
CA ALA A 47 7.90 -4.01 -6.34
C ALA A 47 8.87 -4.20 -5.17
N GLU A 48 10.05 -4.78 -5.40
CA GLU A 48 11.10 -4.95 -4.38
C GLU A 48 11.56 -3.60 -3.82
N LEU A 49 11.81 -2.62 -4.69
CA LEU A 49 12.21 -1.28 -4.30
C LEU A 49 11.11 -0.59 -3.47
N LEU A 50 9.86 -0.65 -3.93
CA LEU A 50 8.73 -0.06 -3.18
C LEU A 50 8.54 -0.73 -1.81
N VAL A 51 8.68 -2.05 -1.72
CA VAL A 51 8.61 -2.79 -0.46
C VAL A 51 9.71 -2.36 0.49
N SER A 52 10.95 -2.21 0.00
CA SER A 52 12.06 -1.77 0.84
C SER A 52 11.79 -0.40 1.49
N VAL A 53 11.18 0.53 0.76
CA VAL A 53 10.82 1.87 1.27
C VAL A 53 9.60 1.81 2.18
N LEU A 54 8.60 0.97 1.85
CA LEU A 54 7.43 0.74 2.70
C LEU A 54 7.83 0.22 4.09
N GLU A 55 8.74 -0.75 4.13
CA GLU A 55 9.21 -1.40 5.35
C GLU A 55 10.11 -0.51 6.22
N GLN A 56 10.85 0.41 5.59
CA GLN A 56 11.65 1.44 6.28
C GLN A 56 10.80 2.62 6.78
N GLY A 57 9.68 2.89 6.09
CA GLY A 57 8.75 3.96 6.41
C GLY A 57 8.65 4.99 5.27
N LEU A 58 7.43 5.19 4.77
CA LEU A 58 7.16 6.09 3.66
C LEU A 58 7.32 7.58 4.04
N PRO A 59 7.96 8.41 3.18
CA PRO A 59 8.09 9.85 3.38
C PRO A 59 6.73 10.55 3.55
N PRO A 60 6.50 11.35 4.61
CA PRO A 60 5.20 11.93 4.92
C PRO A 60 4.57 12.75 3.79
N SER A 61 5.37 13.54 3.07
CA SER A 61 4.94 14.42 1.97
C SER A 61 4.36 13.68 0.75
N HIS A 62 4.68 12.39 0.61
CA HIS A 62 4.51 11.65 -0.63
C HIS A 62 3.90 10.26 -0.47
N ARG A 63 3.51 9.88 0.76
CA ARG A 63 2.91 8.58 1.12
C ARG A 63 1.86 8.09 0.13
N VAL A 64 0.91 8.95 -0.25
CA VAL A 64 -0.19 8.57 -1.15
C VAL A 64 0.33 8.11 -2.51
N THR A 65 1.33 8.78 -3.08
CA THR A 65 1.90 8.40 -4.39
C THR A 65 2.59 7.04 -4.32
N TRP A 66 3.38 6.78 -3.26
CA TRP A 66 4.01 5.48 -3.05
C TRP A 66 2.97 4.37 -2.89
N LEU A 67 1.93 4.60 -2.07
CA LEU A 67 0.85 3.64 -1.84
C LEU A 67 0.04 3.36 -3.11
N GLN A 68 -0.20 4.36 -3.95
CA GLN A 68 -0.86 4.16 -5.24
C GLN A 68 -0.04 3.25 -6.17
N SER A 69 1.28 3.40 -6.20
CA SER A 69 2.17 2.52 -6.99
C SER A 69 2.14 1.08 -6.46
N ILE A 70 2.20 0.92 -5.13
CA ILE A 70 2.04 -0.39 -4.46
C ILE A 70 0.67 -0.99 -4.79
N ARG A 71 -0.41 -0.20 -4.74
CA ARG A 71 -1.76 -0.65 -5.07
C ARG A 71 -1.85 -1.17 -6.50
N ILE A 72 -1.23 -0.49 -7.46
CA ILE A 72 -1.22 -0.93 -8.86
C ILE A 72 -0.50 -2.27 -8.97
N LEU A 73 0.70 -2.41 -8.41
CA LEU A 73 1.48 -3.65 -8.49
C LEU A 73 0.88 -4.80 -7.68
N SER A 74 0.14 -4.52 -6.60
CA SER A 74 -0.60 -5.55 -5.84
C SER A 74 -1.75 -6.19 -6.62
N ARG A 75 -2.10 -5.67 -7.81
CA ARG A 75 -3.06 -6.32 -8.72
C ARG A 75 -2.39 -7.32 -9.66
N ASP A 76 -1.08 -7.20 -9.85
CA ASP A 76 -0.31 -8.10 -10.69
C ASP A 76 0.07 -9.35 -9.88
N SER A 77 -0.49 -10.50 -10.26
CA SER A 77 -0.19 -11.78 -9.62
C SER A 77 1.29 -12.15 -9.64
N SER A 78 2.05 -11.67 -10.63
CA SER A 78 3.49 -11.96 -10.75
C SER A 78 4.36 -11.22 -9.71
N CYS A 79 3.80 -10.17 -9.08
CA CYS A 79 4.50 -9.33 -8.11
C CYS A 79 3.96 -9.49 -6.68
N LEU A 80 2.87 -10.26 -6.49
CA LEU A 80 2.20 -10.39 -5.20
C LEU A 80 3.14 -10.87 -4.10
N ASP A 81 3.95 -11.90 -4.39
CA ASP A 81 4.83 -12.52 -3.40
C ASP A 81 5.76 -11.52 -2.73
N THR A 82 6.23 -10.51 -3.47
CA THR A 82 7.11 -9.44 -2.98
C THR A 82 6.47 -8.63 -1.84
N PHE A 83 5.15 -8.44 -1.87
CA PHE A 83 4.41 -7.66 -0.87
C PHE A 83 3.91 -8.50 0.32
N THR A 84 4.06 -9.82 0.28
CA THR A 84 3.46 -10.75 1.27
C THR A 84 4.35 -11.08 2.45
N SER A 85 5.27 -10.18 2.81
CA SER A 85 6.03 -10.28 4.06
C SER A 85 5.18 -9.81 5.26
N SER A 86 5.45 -10.36 6.45
CA SER A 86 4.80 -9.91 7.70
C SER A 86 5.06 -8.42 7.97
N GLN A 87 6.27 -7.94 7.67
CA GLN A 87 6.67 -6.55 7.85
C GLN A 87 5.92 -5.61 6.90
N SER A 88 5.81 -5.97 5.62
CA SER A 88 5.05 -5.22 4.61
C SER A 88 3.57 -5.12 4.97
N LEU A 89 2.94 -6.23 5.37
CA LEU A 89 1.54 -6.21 5.82
C LEU A 89 1.35 -5.35 7.07
N GLN A 90 2.29 -5.42 8.02
CA GLN A 90 2.24 -4.58 9.22
C GLN A 90 2.42 -3.09 8.89
N ALA A 91 3.31 -2.74 7.97
CA ALA A 91 3.50 -1.36 7.51
C ALA A 91 2.24 -0.81 6.86
N LEU A 92 1.59 -1.57 5.97
CA LEU A 92 0.31 -1.20 5.37
C LEU A 92 -0.80 -1.08 6.44
N ALA A 93 -0.86 -2.00 7.40
CA ALA A 93 -1.83 -1.95 8.50
C ALA A 93 -1.64 -0.72 9.39
N ARG A 94 -0.39 -0.28 9.62
CA ARG A 94 -0.08 0.96 10.34
C ARG A 94 -0.58 2.17 9.57
N HIS A 95 -0.31 2.25 8.26
CA HIS A 95 -0.81 3.34 7.42
C HIS A 95 -2.34 3.35 7.28
N ALA A 96 -2.98 2.19 7.38
CA ALA A 96 -4.43 2.06 7.41
C ALA A 96 -5.05 2.32 8.80
N GLY A 97 -4.25 2.54 9.84
CA GLY A 97 -4.74 2.75 11.21
C GLY A 97 -5.41 1.53 11.85
N ILE A 98 -5.12 0.32 11.35
CA ILE A 98 -5.69 -0.95 11.82
C ILE A 98 -4.66 -1.89 12.46
N SER A 99 -3.42 -1.43 12.65
CA SER A 99 -2.40 -2.18 13.37
C SER A 99 -2.57 -2.09 14.88
N ILE A 100 -2.22 -3.16 15.60
CA ILE A 100 -2.04 -3.14 17.06
C ILE A 100 -0.83 -2.25 17.38
N SER A 101 -1.05 -0.99 17.73
CA SER A 101 -0.04 -0.15 18.38
C SER A 101 -0.53 0.14 19.79
N GLU A 102 0.05 -0.56 20.76
CA GLU A 102 -0.20 -0.24 22.16
C GLU A 102 0.53 1.07 22.51
N GLY A 103 -0.23 2.15 22.73
CA GLY A 103 0.26 3.31 23.49
C GLY A 103 0.76 4.53 22.72
N SER A 104 0.59 4.63 21.39
CA SER A 104 0.87 5.89 20.69
C SER A 104 -0.39 6.77 20.57
N VAL A 105 -0.22 8.08 20.78
CA VAL A 105 -1.25 9.09 20.51
C VAL A 105 -1.56 9.04 19.01
N PRO A 106 -2.83 8.92 18.58
CA PRO A 106 -3.16 8.89 17.16
C PRO A 106 -2.74 10.22 16.53
N GLU A 107 -1.72 10.19 15.66
CA GLU A 107 -1.55 11.29 14.71
C GLU A 107 -2.84 11.38 13.87
N PRO A 108 -3.28 12.59 13.50
CA PRO A 108 -4.43 12.74 12.61
C PRO A 108 -4.17 11.93 11.33
N LEU A 109 -4.97 10.90 11.13
CA LEU A 109 -4.83 10.00 9.99
C LEU A 109 -5.23 10.75 8.71
N ASP A 110 -4.30 10.83 7.77
CA ASP A 110 -4.59 11.26 6.42
C ASP A 110 -5.49 10.20 5.75
N MET A 111 -6.73 10.59 5.45
CA MET A 111 -7.73 9.67 4.91
C MET A 111 -7.35 9.12 3.54
N ASP A 112 -6.57 9.85 2.73
CA ASP A 112 -6.10 9.35 1.44
C ASP A 112 -5.06 8.25 1.63
N VAL A 113 -4.17 8.41 2.63
CA VAL A 113 -3.19 7.38 3.02
C VAL A 113 -3.90 6.14 3.56
N VAL A 114 -4.90 6.32 4.42
CA VAL A 114 -5.69 5.21 4.97
C VAL A 114 -6.40 4.46 3.84
N LEU A 115 -7.07 5.18 2.94
CA LEU A 115 -7.86 4.59 1.86
C LEU A 115 -6.96 3.81 0.88
N GLU A 116 -5.83 4.37 0.46
CA GLU A 116 -4.92 3.66 -0.44
C GLU A 116 -4.29 2.44 0.25
N SER A 117 -3.95 2.54 1.54
CA SER A 117 -3.42 1.41 2.31
C SER A 117 -4.42 0.26 2.44
N LEU A 118 -5.70 0.59 2.71
CA LEU A 118 -6.78 -0.41 2.76
C LEU A 118 -6.97 -1.08 1.40
N LYS A 119 -6.92 -0.34 0.30
CA LYS A 119 -7.01 -0.91 -1.05
C LYS A 119 -5.84 -1.88 -1.33
N CYS A 120 -4.62 -1.53 -0.95
CA CYS A 120 -3.46 -2.44 -1.06
C CYS A 120 -3.73 -3.75 -0.28
N LEU A 121 -4.11 -3.63 1.00
CA LEU A 121 -4.41 -4.79 1.84
C LEU A 121 -5.52 -5.67 1.26
N CYS A 122 -6.59 -5.06 0.73
CA CYS A 122 -7.67 -5.80 0.07
C CYS A 122 -7.18 -6.61 -1.13
N ASN A 123 -6.36 -6.01 -2.00
CA ASN A 123 -5.80 -6.72 -3.16
C ASN A 123 -4.94 -7.91 -2.71
N LEU A 124 -4.04 -7.70 -1.74
CA LEU A 124 -3.15 -8.76 -1.24
C LEU A 124 -3.94 -9.91 -0.59
N VAL A 125 -4.88 -9.61 0.30
CA VAL A 125 -5.68 -10.62 1.01
C VAL A 125 -6.62 -11.36 0.06
N LEU A 126 -7.15 -10.69 -0.97
CA LEU A 126 -8.01 -11.34 -1.96
C LEU A 126 -7.24 -12.35 -2.81
N SER A 127 -6.02 -12.00 -3.22
CA SER A 127 -5.27 -12.72 -4.25
C SER A 127 -4.14 -13.60 -3.73
N SER A 128 -3.75 -13.49 -2.46
CA SER A 128 -2.66 -14.30 -1.87
C SER A 128 -3.11 -15.06 -0.61
N PRO A 129 -3.06 -16.41 -0.62
CA PRO A 129 -3.29 -17.22 0.58
C PRO A 129 -2.29 -16.93 1.73
N VAL A 130 -1.05 -16.57 1.39
CA VAL A 130 -0.02 -16.20 2.37
C VAL A 130 -0.41 -14.90 3.07
N ALA A 131 -0.89 -13.91 2.32
CA ALA A 131 -1.40 -12.67 2.91
C ALA A 131 -2.62 -12.91 3.82
N GLN A 132 -3.51 -13.84 3.48
CA GLN A 132 -4.66 -14.22 4.33
C GLN A 132 -4.21 -14.78 5.68
N MET A 133 -3.24 -15.69 5.67
CA MET A 133 -2.65 -16.27 6.89
C MET A 133 -2.04 -15.17 7.77
N LEU A 134 -1.15 -14.35 7.20
CA LEU A 134 -0.47 -13.28 7.93
C LEU A 134 -1.44 -12.21 8.46
N ALA A 135 -2.48 -11.85 7.70
CA ALA A 135 -3.51 -10.93 8.14
C ALA A 135 -4.34 -11.49 9.30
N ALA A 136 -4.59 -12.80 9.32
CA ALA A 136 -5.27 -13.48 10.41
C ALA A 136 -4.40 -13.52 11.68
N GLU A 137 -3.11 -13.84 11.55
CA GLU A 137 -2.14 -13.81 12.65
C GLU A 137 -2.00 -12.41 13.25
N ALA A 138 -1.96 -11.38 12.41
CA ALA A 138 -1.92 -9.98 12.81
C ALA A 138 -3.27 -9.43 13.32
N ARG A 139 -4.34 -10.26 13.34
CA ARG A 139 -5.70 -9.92 13.81
C ARG A 139 -6.30 -8.68 13.13
N LEU A 140 -5.96 -8.43 11.86
CA LEU A 140 -6.39 -7.20 11.15
C LEU A 140 -7.92 -7.09 11.02
N VAL A 141 -8.63 -8.23 10.92
CA VAL A 141 -10.10 -8.29 10.86
C VAL A 141 -10.76 -7.67 12.10
N HIS A 142 -10.17 -7.87 13.29
CA HIS A 142 -10.69 -7.30 14.53
C HIS A 142 -10.66 -5.76 14.51
N PHE A 143 -9.60 -5.18 13.94
CA PHE A 143 -9.44 -3.73 13.85
C PHE A 143 -10.30 -3.11 12.76
N ALA A 144 -10.41 -3.74 11.59
CA ALA A 144 -11.34 -3.32 10.57
C ALA A 144 -12.78 -3.25 11.13
N TRP A 145 -13.18 -4.24 11.93
CA TRP A 145 -14.48 -4.26 12.59
C TRP A 145 -14.61 -3.17 13.67
N THR A 146 -13.55 -2.93 14.45
CA THR A 146 -13.54 -1.89 15.50
C THR A 146 -13.62 -0.48 14.92
N CYS A 147 -12.90 -0.20 13.83
CA CYS A 147 -12.98 1.06 13.09
C CYS A 147 -14.38 1.26 12.51
N ALA A 148 -14.97 0.23 11.87
CA ALA A 148 -16.33 0.30 11.33
C ALA A 148 -17.38 0.60 12.43
N ARG A 149 -17.27 -0.04 13.60
CA ARG A 149 -18.13 0.26 14.76
C ARG A 149 -17.97 1.69 15.26
N SER A 150 -16.75 2.21 15.32
CA SER A 150 -16.46 3.55 15.82
C SER A 150 -16.99 4.63 14.88
N CYS A 151 -16.83 4.47 13.55
CA CYS A 151 -17.47 5.33 12.56
C CYS A 151 -18.99 5.30 12.68
N PHE A 152 -19.60 4.12 12.87
CA PHE A 152 -21.05 4.01 13.05
C PHE A 152 -21.54 4.72 14.33
N ARG A 153 -20.74 4.72 15.40
CA ARG A 153 -21.05 5.44 16.64
C ARG A 153 -20.90 6.96 16.48
N SER A 154 -19.82 7.44 15.84
CA SER A 154 -19.66 8.88 15.57
C SER A 154 -20.72 9.44 14.62
N CYS A 155 -21.10 8.71 13.57
CA CYS A 155 -22.19 9.14 12.69
C CYS A 155 -23.54 9.25 13.42
N ARG A 156 -23.81 8.39 14.41
CA ARG A 156 -25.00 8.54 15.26
C ARG A 156 -24.91 9.72 16.22
N ALA A 157 -23.71 10.05 16.69
CA ALA A 157 -23.49 11.19 17.59
C ALA A 157 -23.59 12.55 16.89
N CYS A 158 -23.24 12.64 15.61
CA CYS A 158 -23.40 13.87 14.80
C CYS A 158 -24.81 14.04 14.21
N ALA A 159 -25.67 13.03 14.33
CA ALA A 159 -27.05 13.04 13.82
C ALA A 159 -28.11 13.43 14.88
N CYS A 160 -27.69 14.05 15.99
CA CYS A 160 -28.55 14.55 17.05
C CYS A 160 -28.30 16.04 17.30
#